data_AF-A0A6J7L0W5-F1
#
_entry.id   AF-A0A6J7L0W5-F1
#
_cell.length_a   1.000
_cell.length_b   1.000
_cell.length_c   1.000
_cell.angle_alpha   90.00
_cell.angle_beta   90.00
_cell.angle_gamma   90.00
#
_symmetry.space_group_name_H-M   'P 1'
#
loop_
_entity.id
_entity.type
_entity.pdbx_description
1 polymer ?
#
loop_
_entity_poly.entity_id
_entity_poly.type
_entity_poly.pdbx_seq_one_letter_code
_entity_poly.pdbx_strand_id
1 'polypeptide(L)' 'MITVVPVTSNVARVYPFQVLLPANATGLDLDSKAQAEQVRSISVDRLGASIGEVPHALMEELDEALRLHLAL' A
#
# COMPACT_ATOMS: atom_id res chain seq x y z
N MET A 1 7.13 -16.46 -5.03
CA MET A 1 5.82 -15.78 -4.92
C MET A 1 5.93 -14.76 -3.80
N ILE A 2 5.40 -13.56 -4.00
CA ILE A 2 5.38 -12.49 -3.01
C ILE A 2 3.98 -11.91 -2.92
N THR A 3 3.55 -11.51 -1.72
CA THR A 3 2.28 -10.82 -1.49
C THR A 3 2.49 -9.32 -1.53
N VAL A 4 1.61 -8.62 -2.24
CA VAL A 4 1.68 -7.18 -2.45
C VAL A 4 0.33 -6.53 -2.21
N VAL A 5 0.34 -5.27 -1.80
CA VAL A 5 -0.84 -4.41 -1.72
C VAL A 5 -0.77 -3.39 -2.86
N PRO A 6 -1.73 -3.40 -3.80
CA PRO A 6 -1.78 -2.41 -4.88
C PRO A 6 -1.96 -0.97 -4.37
N VAL A 7 -1.43 -0.03 -5.15
CA VAL A 7 -1.47 1.41 -4.86
C VAL A 7 -2.13 2.17 -6.01
N THR A 8 -2.89 3.21 -5.70
CA THR A 8 -3.48 4.14 -6.67
C THR A 8 -3.29 5.59 -6.23
N SER A 9 -3.09 6.51 -7.18
CA SER A 9 -3.04 7.95 -6.94
C SER A 9 -4.43 8.60 -6.78
N ASN A 10 -5.53 7.83 -6.92
CA ASN A 10 -6.87 8.33 -6.63
C ASN A 10 -7.14 8.36 -5.11
N VAL A 11 -6.76 9.47 -4.49
CA VAL A 11 -6.90 9.72 -3.06
C VAL A 11 -8.19 10.46 -2.67
N ALA A 12 -9.16 10.62 -3.59
CA ALA A 12 -10.39 11.38 -3.35
C ALA A 12 -11.20 10.88 -2.14
N ARG A 13 -11.10 9.59 -1.83
CA ARG A 13 -11.65 8.98 -0.62
C ARG A 13 -10.73 7.86 -0.15
N VAL A 14 -10.38 7.87 1.13
CA VAL A 14 -9.62 6.82 1.81
C VAL A 14 -10.55 6.11 2.78
N TYR A 15 -10.72 4.80 2.62
CA TYR A 15 -11.55 3.98 3.50
C TYR A 15 -10.74 3.46 4.70
N PRO A 16 -11.39 2.98 5.78
CA PRO A 16 -10.67 2.46 6.95
C PRO A 16 -9.72 1.28 6.68
N PHE A 17 -9.91 0.54 5.58
CA PHE A 17 -9.03 -0.54 5.11
C PHE A 17 -8.01 -0.04 4.06
N GLN A 18 -7.78 1.27 3.98
CA GLN A 18 -6.84 1.89 3.06
C GLN A 18 -5.95 2.87 3.82
N VAL A 19 -4.71 3.02 3.38
CA VAL A 19 -3.73 3.89 4.03
C VAL A 19 -3.27 4.95 3.04
N LEU A 20 -3.28 6.21 3.47
CA LEU A 20 -2.75 7.31 2.66
C LEU A 20 -1.22 7.23 2.63
N LEU A 21 -0.66 7.35 1.44
CA LEU A 21 0.78 7.32 1.17
C LEU A 21 1.20 8.68 0.61
N PRO A 22 1.73 9.59 1.44
CA PRO A 22 2.24 10.88 0.97
C PRO A 22 3.44 10.69 0.04
N ALA A 23 3.47 11.41 -1.08
CA ALA A 23 4.55 11.37 -2.06
C ALA A 23 5.91 11.69 -1.42
N ASN A 24 5.95 12.75 -0.60
CA ASN A 24 7.15 13.23 0.06
C ASN A 24 7.74 12.26 1.10
N ALA A 25 6.97 11.26 1.52
CA ALA A 25 7.37 10.28 2.53
C ALA A 25 7.74 8.92 1.92
N THR A 26 7.26 8.62 0.70
CA THR A 26 7.31 7.27 0.11
C THR A 26 8.14 7.17 -1.16
N GLY A 27 8.55 8.30 -1.75
CA GLY A 27 9.26 8.33 -3.03
C GLY A 27 8.36 8.19 -4.25
N LEU A 28 7.03 8.15 -4.06
CA LEU A 28 6.06 8.20 -5.16
C LEU A 28 5.99 9.60 -5.76
N ASP A 29 5.70 9.69 -7.06
CA ASP A 29 5.54 10.97 -7.76
C ASP A 29 4.31 11.77 -7.28
N LEU A 30 3.27 11.05 -6.83
CA LEU A 30 1.98 11.60 -6.41
C LEU A 30 1.52 10.96 -5.10
N ASP A 31 0.81 11.75 -4.30
CA ASP A 31 0.07 11.23 -3.15
C ASP A 31 -0.83 10.09 -3.61
N SER A 32 -0.77 9.00 -2.88
CA SER A 32 -1.40 7.75 -3.26
C SER A 32 -2.07 7.09 -2.06
N LYS A 33 -2.73 5.97 -2.28
CA LYS A 33 -3.25 5.13 -1.20
C LYS A 33 -2.97 3.65 -1.45
N ALA A 34 -2.59 2.94 -0.40
CA ALA A 34 -2.53 1.49 -0.39
C ALA A 34 -3.96 0.92 -0.25
N GLN A 35 -4.29 -0.08 -1.07
CA GLN A 35 -5.61 -0.70 -1.11
C GLN A 35 -5.56 -2.10 -0.52
N ALA A 36 -5.69 -2.23 0.81
CA ALA A 36 -5.60 -3.54 1.49
C ALA A 36 -6.62 -4.53 0.93
N GLU A 37 -7.78 -4.05 0.45
CA GLU A 37 -8.81 -4.87 -0.17
C GLU A 37 -8.42 -5.52 -1.51
N GLN A 38 -7.30 -5.09 -2.09
CA GLN A 38 -6.74 -5.64 -3.33
C GLN A 38 -5.46 -6.45 -3.09
N VAL A 39 -5.16 -6.80 -1.84
CA VAL A 39 -4.01 -7.65 -1.49
C VAL A 39 -4.00 -8.92 -2.35
N ARG A 40 -2.86 -9.21 -2.97
CA ARG A 40 -2.72 -10.34 -3.88
C ARG A 40 -1.30 -10.84 -3.94
N SER A 41 -1.14 -12.06 -4.41
CA SER A 41 0.18 -12.63 -4.65
C SER A 41 0.59 -12.56 -6.11
N ILE A 42 1.86 -12.28 -6.37
CA ILE A 42 2.45 -12.18 -7.71
C ILE A 42 3.73 -13.03 -7.81
N SER A 43 4.12 -13.38 -9.04
CA SER A 43 5.47 -13.90 -9.30
C SER A 43 6.50 -12.79 -9.06
N VAL A 44 7.69 -13.16 -8.58
CA VAL A 44 8.81 -12.23 -8.40
C VAL A 44 9.24 -11.59 -9.73
N ASP A 45 9.00 -12.27 -10.86
CA ASP A 45 9.30 -11.77 -12.21
C ASP A 45 8.43 -10.56 -12.61
N ARG A 46 7.35 -10.27 -11.85
CA ARG A 46 6.52 -9.09 -12.07
C ARG A 46 7.00 -7.86 -11.29
N LEU A 47 8.03 -7.99 -10.46
CA LEU A 47 8.62 -6.86 -9.75
C LEU A 47 9.44 -6.01 -10.72
N GLY A 48 9.22 -4.70 -10.69
CA GLY A 48 9.98 -3.71 -11.45
C GLY A 48 11.12 -3.11 -10.62
N ALA A 49 11.54 -1.90 -10.99
CA ALA A 49 12.49 -1.12 -10.21
C ALA A 49 11.94 -0.74 -8.84
N SER A 50 12.82 -0.66 -7.84
CA SER A 50 12.48 -0.09 -6.53
C SER A 50 12.27 1.43 -6.69
N ILE A 51 11.15 1.94 -6.18
CA ILE A 51 10.79 3.37 -6.24
C ILE A 51 11.20 4.08 -4.94
N GLY A 52 10.97 3.42 -3.80
CA GLY A 52 11.20 3.97 -2.48
C GLY A 52 10.79 2.97 -1.40
N GLU A 53 10.73 3.47 -0.17
CA GLU A 53 10.35 2.70 1.01
C GLU A 53 9.22 3.41 1.73
N VAL A 54 8.23 2.65 2.18
CA VAL A 54 7.15 3.19 3.01
C VAL A 54 7.67 3.31 4.45
N PRO A 55 7.61 4.49 5.08
CA PRO A 55 8.03 4.68 6.46
C PRO A 55 7.35 3.73 7.43
N HIS A 56 8.05 3.33 8.50
CA HIS A 56 7.57 2.37 9.48
C HIS A 56 6.18 2.69 10.05
N ALA A 57 5.92 3.95 10.39
CA ALA A 57 4.61 4.35 10.92
C ALA A 57 3.46 4.09 9.93
N LEU A 58 3.68 4.32 8.63
CA LEU A 58 2.68 4.02 7.60
C LEU A 58 2.56 2.51 7.33
N MET A 59 3.63 1.74 7.55
CA MET A 59 3.57 0.28 7.50
C MET A 59 2.75 -0.29 8.68
N GLU A 60 2.83 0.29 9.88
CA GLU A 60 1.96 -0.09 11.01
C GLU A 60 0.48 0.19 10.70
N GLU A 61 0.17 1.34 10.11
CA GLU A 61 -1.19 1.63 9.63
C GLU A 61 -1.66 0.62 8.58
N LEU A 62 -0.77 0.19 7.69
CA LEU A 62 -1.09 -0.81 6.66
C LEU A 62 -1.35 -2.18 7.27
N ASP A 63 -0.61 -2.56 8.30
CA ASP A 63 -0.86 -3.80 9.05
C ASP A 63 -2.25 -3.78 9.70
N GLU A 64 -2.66 -2.68 10.33
CA GLU A 64 -4.02 -2.54 10.88
C GLU A 64 -5.10 -2.58 9.80
N ALA A 65 -4.87 -1.92 8.66
CA ALA A 65 -5.80 -1.95 7.52
C ALA A 65 -5.96 -3.38 6.96
N LEU A 66 -4.86 -4.15 6.90
CA LEU A 66 -4.89 -5.55 6.51
C LEU A 66 -5.63 -6.43 7.52
N ARG A 67 -5.42 -6.23 8.83
CA ARG A 67 -6.17 -6.97 9.87
C ARG A 67 -7.66 -6.69 9.78
N LEU A 68 -8.03 -5.42 9.59
CA LEU A 68 -9.43 -5.02 9.40
C LEU A 68 -10.03 -5.68 8.15
N HIS A 69 -9.31 -5.69 7.03
CA HIS A 69 -9.82 -6.27 5.79
C HIS A 69 -9.92 -7.80 5.84
N LEU A 70 -8.95 -8.46 6.47
CA LEU A 70 -8.85 -9.91 6.55
C LEU A 70 -9.57 -10.51 7.76
N ALA A 71 -10.14 -9.67 8.62
CA ALA A 71 -10.77 -10.06 9.89
C ALA A 71 -9.84 -10.88 10.80
N LEU A 72 -8.61 -10.38 10.98
CA LEU A 72 -7.55 -10.98 11.80
C LEU A 72 -7.39 -10.29 13.15
#